data_AF-A0A540WLW4-F1
#
_entry.id   AF-A0A540WLW4-F1
#
_cell.length_a   1.000
_cell.length_b   1.000
_cell.length_c   1.000
_cell.angle_alpha   90.00
_cell.angle_beta   90.00
_cell.angle_gamma   90.00
#
_symmetry.space_group_name_H-M   'P 1'
#
loop_
_entity.id
_entity.type
_entity.pdbx_description
1 polymer ?
#
loop_
_entity_poly.entity_id
_entity_poly.type
_entity_poly.pdbx_seq_one_letter_code
_entity_poly.pdbx_strand_id
1 'polypeptide(L)'
;MSVLSPCPEKIRRRGGEVLGDEDFELVRCASCETQYLHDSETEALYLDPADLTIVWRNVGGLPPPCRGCGRLDWDFQVLPNPGDEAARQGPWSWAL
;
A
#
# COMPACT_ATOMS: atom_id res chain seq x y z
N MET A 1 -17.58 -15.12 3.78
CA MET A 1 -16.62 -14.94 2.67
C MET A 1 -15.41 -14.27 3.30
N SER A 2 -14.29 -14.98 3.43
CA SER A 2 -13.08 -14.39 4.02
C SER A 2 -12.48 -13.42 3.01
N VAL A 3 -12.56 -12.13 3.32
CA VAL A 3 -11.86 -11.08 2.59
C VAL A 3 -10.38 -11.32 2.88
N LEU A 4 -9.57 -11.56 1.84
CA LEU A 4 -8.12 -11.56 2.01
C LEU A 4 -7.76 -10.09 2.19
N SER A 5 -7.33 -9.69 3.37
CA SER A 5 -6.80 -8.35 3.65
C SER A 5 -5.29 -8.48 3.90
N PRO A 6 -4.48 -7.44 3.63
CA PRO A 6 -3.09 -7.46 4.05
C PRO A 6 -2.98 -7.78 5.55
N CYS A 7 -2.11 -8.72 5.88
CA CYS A 7 -1.87 -9.24 7.21
C CYS A 7 -0.83 -8.38 7.95
N PRO A 8 -1.21 -7.67 9.03
CA PRO A 8 -0.30 -6.79 9.78
C PRO A 8 0.95 -7.52 10.30
N GLU A 9 0.83 -8.80 10.67
CA GLU A 9 1.98 -9.59 11.14
C GLU A 9 3.06 -9.76 10.05
N LYS A 10 2.68 -9.89 8.79
CA LYS A 10 3.64 -10.04 7.68
C LYS A 10 4.37 -8.73 7.39
N ILE A 11 3.63 -7.62 7.46
CA ILE A 11 4.14 -6.27 7.29
C ILE A 11 5.13 -5.94 8.41
N ARG A 12 4.75 -6.20 9.67
CA ARG A 12 5.63 -6.03 10.85
C ARG A 12 6.92 -6.84 10.74
N ARG A 13 6.85 -8.10 10.29
CA ARG A 13 8.03 -8.96 10.10
C ARG A 13 9.04 -8.40 9.09
N ARG A 14 8.59 -7.54 8.18
CA ARG A 14 9.44 -6.87 7.18
C ARG A 14 9.81 -5.43 7.55
N GLY A 15 9.55 -5.02 8.79
CA GLY A 15 9.93 -3.71 9.30
C GLY A 15 8.92 -2.60 9.05
N GLY A 16 7.69 -2.91 8.63
CA GLY A 16 6.62 -1.94 8.57
C GLY A 16 6.18 -1.53 9.98
N GLU A 17 5.77 -0.28 10.13
CA GLU A 17 5.29 0.25 11.40
C GLU A 17 3.86 -0.24 11.64
N VAL A 18 3.69 -1.05 12.69
CA VAL A 18 2.43 -1.68 13.10
C VAL A 18 2.29 -1.41 14.60
N LEU A 19 1.49 -0.40 14.93
CA LEU A 19 1.14 0.17 16.22
C LEU A 19 -0.14 -0.41 16.87
N GLY A 20 -0.96 -1.21 16.18
CA GLY A 20 -2.01 -2.04 16.79
C GLY A 20 -3.28 -2.27 15.97
N ASP A 21 -3.90 -1.20 15.47
CA ASP A 21 -5.23 -1.22 14.83
C ASP A 21 -5.16 -0.96 13.33
N GLU A 22 -4.03 -1.24 12.67
CA GLU A 22 -3.80 -0.88 11.27
C GLU A 22 -4.87 -1.47 10.35
N ASP A 23 -5.43 -0.60 9.51
CA ASP A 23 -6.30 -1.01 8.42
C ASP A 23 -5.54 -0.84 7.10
N PHE A 24 -4.77 -1.89 6.79
CA PHE A 24 -3.96 -1.95 5.59
C PHE A 24 -4.79 -2.28 4.36
N GLU A 25 -4.61 -1.50 3.30
CA GLU A 25 -5.26 -1.67 2.01
C GLU A 25 -4.21 -1.73 0.89
N LEU A 26 -4.45 -2.59 -0.10
CA LEU A 26 -3.73 -2.46 -1.36
C LEU A 26 -4.36 -1.36 -2.19
N VAL A 27 -3.54 -0.43 -2.63
CA VAL A 27 -3.97 0.67 -3.50
C VAL A 27 -3.14 0.65 -4.77
N ARG A 28 -3.64 1.26 -5.83
CA ARG A 28 -2.90 1.43 -7.08
C ARG A 28 -2.99 2.86 -7.60
N CYS A 29 -1.94 3.33 -8.26
CA CYS A 29 -2.00 4.58 -8.99
C CYS A 29 -3.12 4.53 -10.03
N ALA A 30 -4.02 5.53 -10.03
CA ALA A 30 -5.14 5.60 -10.97
C ALA A 30 -4.69 5.76 -12.44
N SER A 31 -3.43 6.13 -12.68
CA SER A 31 -2.89 6.40 -14.02
C SER A 31 -2.06 5.26 -14.61
N CYS A 32 -1.28 4.54 -13.79
CA CYS A 32 -0.35 3.50 -14.27
C CYS A 32 -0.45 2.17 -13.51
N GLU A 33 -1.44 2.05 -12.63
CA GLU A 33 -1.76 0.83 -11.88
C GLU A 33 -0.65 0.29 -10.97
N THR A 34 0.45 1.04 -10.77
CA THR A 34 1.50 0.69 -9.82
C THR A 34 0.91 0.56 -8.43
N GLN A 35 1.19 -0.56 -7.77
CA GLN A 35 0.62 -0.93 -6.48
C GLN A 35 1.44 -0.40 -5.32
N TYR A 36 0.74 -0.02 -4.26
CA TYR A 36 1.27 0.42 -2.98
C TYR A 36 0.47 -0.20 -1.86
N LEU A 37 1.03 -0.16 -0.66
CA LEU A 37 0.33 -0.52 0.56
C LEU A 37 0.00 0.77 1.32
N HIS A 38 -1.27 0.97 1.63
CA HIS A 38 -1.78 2.11 2.37
C HIS A 38 -2.24 1.63 3.74
N ASP A 39 -1.87 2.34 4.80
CA ASP A 39 -2.46 2.19 6.12
C ASP A 39 -3.39 3.38 6.34
N SER A 40 -4.70 3.12 6.30
CA SER A 40 -5.70 4.18 6.34
C SER A 40 -5.84 4.81 7.72
N GLU A 41 -5.42 4.13 8.78
CA GLU A 41 -5.46 4.65 10.16
C GLU A 41 -4.36 5.68 10.40
N THR A 42 -3.17 5.47 9.83
CA THR A 42 -2.02 6.39 10.00
C THR A 42 -1.78 7.29 8.79
N GLU A 43 -2.60 7.16 7.74
CA GLU A 43 -2.41 7.78 6.42
C GLU A 43 -1.00 7.56 5.86
N ALA A 44 -0.44 6.37 6.15
CA ALA A 44 0.89 5.98 5.73
C ALA A 44 0.82 5.24 4.39
N LEU A 45 1.69 5.62 3.46
CA LEU A 45 1.81 5.01 2.15
C LEU A 45 3.20 4.39 2.00
N TYR A 46 3.24 3.08 1.91
CA TYR A 46 4.44 2.29 1.69
C TYR A 46 4.68 2.14 0.19
N LEU A 47 5.84 2.61 -0.25
CA LEU A 47 6.13 2.76 -1.68
C LEU A 47 6.88 1.57 -2.29
N ASP A 48 7.52 0.77 -1.44
CA ASP A 48 8.39 -0.33 -1.87
C ASP A 48 8.04 -1.63 -1.12
N PRO A 49 7.60 -2.69 -1.83
CA PRO A 49 7.28 -3.97 -1.21
C PRO A 49 8.50 -4.75 -0.67
N ALA A 50 9.71 -4.35 -1.04
CA ALA A 50 10.96 -4.90 -0.51
C ALA A 50 11.54 -4.06 0.64
N ASP A 51 11.13 -2.80 0.77
CA ASP A 51 11.64 -1.87 1.77
C ASP A 51 10.51 -1.01 2.38
N LEU A 52 10.03 -1.45 3.54
CA LEU A 52 8.95 -0.76 4.25
C LEU A 52 9.42 0.46 5.05
N THR A 53 10.70 0.83 4.98
CA THR A 53 11.20 2.06 5.63
C THR A 53 10.84 3.32 4.84
N ILE A 54 10.55 3.18 3.54
CA ILE A 54 10.14 4.28 2.68
C ILE A 54 8.62 4.47 2.78
N VAL A 55 8.24 5.23 3.80
CA VAL A 55 6.86 5.58 4.09
C VAL A 55 6.65 7.07 3.86
N TRP A 56 5.65 7.41 3.05
CA TRP A 56 5.10 8.75 3.06
C TRP A 56 3.93 8.81 4.03
N ARG A 57 3.89 9.81 4.90
CA ARG A 57 2.75 10.10 5.77
C ARG A 57 2.11 11.38 5.30
N ASN A 58 0.78 11.44 5.26
CA ASN A 58 0.01 12.61 4.83
C ASN A 58 0.07 13.78 5.86
N VAL A 59 1.27 14.23 6.21
CA VAL A 59 1.49 15.32 7.17
C VAL A 59 1.58 16.65 6.41
N GLY A 60 0.50 17.02 5.71
CA GLY A 60 0.34 18.33 5.08
C GLY A 60 1.22 18.62 3.85
N GLY A 61 1.79 17.58 3.23
CA GLY A 61 2.59 17.68 2.01
C GLY A 61 1.93 17.01 0.81
N LEU A 62 2.50 17.20 -0.38
CA LEU A 62 2.16 16.36 -1.53
C LEU A 62 2.83 14.98 -1.38
N PRO A 63 2.19 13.89 -1.86
CA PRO A 63 2.85 12.61 -1.94
C PRO A 63 4.08 12.69 -2.84
N PRO A 64 5.10 11.83 -2.63
CA PRO A 64 6.18 11.69 -3.58
C PRO A 64 5.63 11.30 -4.95
N PRO A 65 6.35 11.60 -6.05
CA PRO A 65 5.91 11.21 -7.38
C PRO A 65 5.63 9.70 -7.45
N CYS A 66 4.62 9.32 -8.21
CA CYS A 66 4.31 7.92 -8.45
C CYS A 66 5.56 7.18 -8.93
N ARG A 67 5.92 6.06 -8.28
CA ARG A 67 7.15 5.30 -8.59
C ARG A 67 7.09 4.63 -9.96
N GLY A 68 5.88 4.39 -10.49
CA GLY A 68 5.69 3.82 -11.83
C GLY A 68 5.76 4.83 -12.96
N CYS A 69 4.97 5.92 -12.88
CA CYS A 69 4.83 6.89 -13.99
C CYS A 69 5.47 8.26 -13.74
N GLY A 70 5.97 8.53 -12.53
CA GLY A 70 6.62 9.80 -12.17
C GLY A 70 5.68 10.99 -12.01
N ARG A 71 4.35 10.81 -12.10
CA ARG A 71 3.38 11.90 -11.94
C ARG A 71 3.42 12.45 -10.51
N LEU A 72 3.49 13.78 -10.38
CA LEU A 72 3.61 14.50 -9.10
C LEU A 72 2.26 14.64 -8.40
N ASP A 73 1.21 14.93 -9.17
CA ASP A 73 -0.16 15.08 -8.70
C ASP A 73 -0.94 13.83 -9.10
N TRP A 74 -0.74 12.76 -8.33
CA TRP A 74 -1.32 11.46 -8.63
C TRP A 74 -2.19 10.99 -7.47
N ASP A 75 -3.35 10.43 -7.83
CA ASP A 75 -4.24 9.75 -6.91
C ASP A 75 -4.08 8.24 -6.99
N PHE A 76 -4.46 7.56 -5.91
CA PHE A 76 -4.61 6.13 -5.86
C PHE A 76 -6.06 5.71 -5.66
N GLN A 77 -6.35 4.49 -6.11
CA GLN A 77 -7.63 3.83 -5.90
C GLN A 77 -7.36 2.55 -5.10
N VAL A 78 -8.24 2.28 -4.13
CA VAL A 78 -8.23 0.99 -3.42
C VAL A 78 -8.47 -0.13 -4.45
N LEU A 79 -7.63 -1.15 -4.42
CA LEU A 79 -7.85 -2.35 -5.20
C LEU A 79 -9.03 -3.10 -4.56
N PRO A 80 -10.14 -3.30 -5.29
CA PRO A 80 -11.30 -3.96 -4.73
C PRO A 80 -10.93 -5.38 -4.34
N ASN A 81 -11.04 -5.72 -3.06
CA ASN A 81 -10.70 -7.02 -2.48
C ASN A 81 -9.33 -7.59 -2.89
N PRO A 82 -8.39 -7.78 -1.96
CA PRO A 82 -7.13 -8.49 -2.26
C PRO A 82 -7.27 -9.96 -2.69
N GLY A 83 -8.50 -10.46 -2.80
CA GLY A 83 -8.83 -11.68 -3.55
C GLY A 83 -8.70 -11.55 -5.07
N ASP A 84 -8.63 -10.32 -5.60
CA ASP A 84 -8.47 -10.05 -7.04
C ASP A 84 -7.12 -10.55 -7.56
N GLU A 85 -7.12 -11.03 -8.80
CA GLU A 85 -5.94 -11.59 -9.44
C GLU A 85 -4.78 -10.59 -9.50
N ALA A 86 -5.09 -9.31 -9.73
CA ALA A 86 -4.11 -8.22 -9.72
C ALA A 86 -3.41 -8.06 -8.36
N ALA A 87 -4.12 -8.21 -7.25
CA ALA A 87 -3.55 -8.15 -5.91
C ALA A 87 -2.67 -9.38 -5.61
N ARG A 88 -3.11 -10.57 -6.04
CA ARG A 88 -2.39 -11.84 -5.80
C ARG A 88 -1.15 -12.03 -6.67
N GLN A 89 -1.10 -11.43 -7.85
CA GLN A 89 0.08 -11.45 -8.73
C GLN A 89 0.95 -10.21 -8.56
N GLY A 90 0.47 -9.23 -7.79
CA GLY A 90 1.15 -7.97 -7.53
C GLY A 90 2.38 -8.12 -6.63
N PRO A 91 3.25 -7.10 -6.58
CA PRO A 91 4.48 -7.16 -5.81
C PRO A 91 4.22 -7.11 -4.29
N TRP A 92 3.00 -6.77 -3.87
CA TRP A 92 2.52 -6.81 -2.50
C TRP A 92 1.75 -8.09 -2.14
N SER A 93 1.68 -9.07 -3.03
CA SER A 93 0.99 -10.35 -2.81
C SER A 93 1.42 -11.09 -1.54
N TRP A 94 2.67 -10.90 -1.10
CA TRP A 94 3.18 -11.48 0.13
C TRP A 94 2.54 -10.89 1.39
N ALA A 95 1.97 -9.68 1.31
CA ALA A 95 1.33 -9.02 2.43
C ALA A 95 -0.06 -9.60 2.72
N LEU A 96 -0.71 -10.26 1.75
CA LEU A 96 -2.05 -10.87 1.87
C LEU A 96 -2.08 -12.12 2.73
#